data_AF-A0A0F0KMQ3-F1
#
_entry.id   AF-A0A0F0KMQ3-F1
#
_cell.length_a   1.000
_cell.length_b   1.000
_cell.length_c   1.000
_cell.angle_alpha   90.00
_cell.angle_beta   90.00
_cell.angle_gamma   90.00
#
_symmetry.space_group_name_H-M   'P 1'
#
loop_
_entity.id
_entity.type
_entity.pdbx_description
1 polymer ?
#
loop_
_entity_poly.entity_id
_entity_poly.type
_entity_poly.pdbx_seq_one_letter_code
_entity_poly.pdbx_strand_id
1 'polypeptide(L)'
;MATAVPIALLAVGGIAAVAIVVFVLRLLPRTAFVVWACALFFVPLWVGVNVGFYWAAITLLTALMIIVNWSVVPLRAADAWVVAFIIVIIGLYGFGTVDLPSLVAALLEWVIPYLWGRVVLARVAPEWVTSTIAVVAVVAAVLGIIEFVTSFNPFVLIPGSGVVYDTWSPLQERGGVLRVEGAFGHSIALGAALAMSSAFIVATKWRLLPKIGGVVIVAVATVLTFSRAGQLTLVLTLVLSTFLIVGVSTRFRVAVVTAGVIGTAIAIPIIDSVFGAAGDEAGGSADYRTDLLVLLQQVQLFGNPGDWHTLVSGDYYLGYFARSVDNALVLTLLRYGYVPTLLIMAALVCAAIMTVRRSTRSPASIAVVGQLPSLVVVALITQYSMFLWFCVGLAITWARDADVIGRGRQMRGEARHDALEPVRQNRVVGKPPAQS
;
A
#
# COMPACT_ATOMS: atom_id res chain seq x y z
N MET A 1 -14.42 -21.43 -43.84
CA MET A 1 -13.06 -20.89 -44.11
C MET A 1 -13.02 -19.36 -44.22
N ALA A 2 -14.05 -18.68 -44.75
CA ALA A 2 -14.04 -17.21 -44.95
C ALA A 2 -14.02 -16.35 -43.66
N THR A 3 -14.46 -16.87 -42.52
CA THR A 3 -14.44 -16.15 -41.22
C THR A 3 -13.17 -16.37 -40.40
N ALA A 4 -12.32 -17.34 -40.76
CA ALA A 4 -11.11 -17.68 -40.01
C ALA A 4 -9.94 -16.72 -40.32
N VAL A 5 -9.87 -16.20 -41.54
CA VAL A 5 -8.79 -15.30 -41.98
C VAL A 5 -8.86 -13.92 -41.28
N PRO A 6 -10.04 -13.27 -41.15
CA PRO A 6 -10.15 -12.02 -40.38
C PRO A 6 -9.81 -12.18 -38.90
N ILE A 7 -10.23 -13.30 -38.28
CA ILE A 7 -9.95 -13.59 -36.87
C ILE A 7 -8.45 -13.84 -36.66
N ALA A 8 -7.81 -14.59 -37.56
CA ALA A 8 -6.37 -14.83 -37.48
C ALA A 8 -5.55 -13.54 -37.65
N LEU A 9 -5.92 -12.67 -38.59
CA LEU A 9 -5.25 -11.38 -38.78
C LEU A 9 -5.44 -10.43 -37.59
N LEU A 10 -6.64 -10.40 -37.00
CA LEU A 10 -6.91 -9.63 -35.77
C LEU A 10 -6.13 -10.19 -34.58
N ALA A 11 -6.03 -11.52 -34.46
CA ALA A 11 -5.25 -12.15 -33.40
C ALA A 11 -3.75 -11.85 -33.54
N VAL A 12 -3.20 -11.96 -34.75
CA VAL A 12 -1.79 -11.62 -35.04
C VAL A 12 -1.53 -10.13 -34.80
N GLY A 13 -2.43 -9.25 -35.25
CA GLY A 13 -2.35 -7.81 -34.99
C GLY A 13 -2.41 -7.48 -33.51
N GLY A 14 -3.29 -8.14 -32.75
CA GLY A 14 -3.39 -8.01 -31.30
C GLY A 14 -2.13 -8.47 -30.57
N ILE A 15 -1.57 -9.62 -30.94
CA ILE A 15 -0.31 -10.14 -30.39
C ILE A 15 0.85 -9.17 -30.70
N ALA A 16 0.93 -8.67 -31.93
CA ALA A 16 1.96 -7.71 -32.31
C ALA A 16 1.84 -6.40 -31.51
N ALA A 17 0.62 -5.88 -31.33
CA ALA A 17 0.39 -4.69 -30.51
C ALA A 17 0.80 -4.92 -29.04
N VAL A 18 0.42 -6.06 -28.45
CA VAL A 18 0.82 -6.43 -27.09
C VAL A 18 2.34 -6.56 -26.99
N ALA A 19 3.00 -7.19 -27.96
CA ALA A 19 4.45 -7.33 -28.00
C ALA A 19 5.15 -5.96 -28.09
N ILE A 20 4.65 -5.04 -28.91
CA ILE A 20 5.15 -3.67 -29.00
C ILE A 20 5.00 -2.95 -27.65
N VAL A 21 3.83 -3.02 -27.02
CA VAL A 21 3.60 -2.41 -25.70
C VAL A 21 4.55 -3.00 -24.65
N VAL A 22 4.68 -4.32 -24.59
CA VAL A 22 5.62 -5.02 -23.69
C VAL A 22 7.05 -4.56 -23.93
N PHE A 23 7.48 -4.47 -25.18
CA PHE A 23 8.84 -4.06 -25.53
C PHE A 23 9.10 -2.60 -25.16
N VAL A 24 8.17 -1.69 -25.48
CA VAL A 24 8.27 -0.27 -25.12
C VAL A 24 8.33 -0.08 -23.61
N LEU A 25 7.45 -0.74 -22.85
CA LEU A 25 7.46 -0.65 -21.39
C LEU A 25 8.73 -1.26 -20.77
N ARG A 26 9.31 -2.29 -21.39
CA ARG A 26 10.58 -2.90 -20.97
C ARG A 26 11.78 -1.98 -21.21
N LEU A 27 11.73 -1.19 -22.28
CA LEU A 27 12.74 -0.17 -22.61
C LEU A 27 12.58 1.09 -21.74
N LEU A 28 11.37 1.38 -21.27
CA LEU A 28 11.04 2.57 -20.50
C LEU A 28 10.51 2.21 -19.10
N PRO A 29 11.33 1.62 -18.21
CA PRO A 29 10.89 1.13 -16.90
C PRO A 29 10.33 2.26 -16.00
N ARG A 30 10.84 3.48 -16.16
CA ARG A 30 10.32 4.68 -15.47
C ARG A 30 8.89 5.01 -15.90
N THR A 31 8.62 4.95 -17.20
CA THR A 31 7.29 5.19 -17.77
C THR A 31 6.34 4.06 -17.38
N ALA A 32 6.81 2.81 -17.42
CA ALA A 32 6.05 1.66 -16.94
C ALA A 32 5.57 1.84 -15.49
N PHE A 33 6.45 2.31 -14.61
CA PHE A 33 6.06 2.62 -13.23
C PHE A 33 5.06 3.78 -13.12
N VAL A 34 5.19 4.83 -13.94
CA VAL A 34 4.21 5.94 -13.97
C VAL A 34 2.84 5.43 -14.40
N VAL A 35 2.77 4.63 -15.47
CA VAL A 35 1.51 4.03 -15.94
C VAL A 35 0.86 3.19 -14.85
N TRP A 36 1.64 2.36 -14.15
CA TRP A 36 1.15 1.57 -13.03
C TRP A 36 0.64 2.43 -11.87
N ALA A 37 1.41 3.44 -11.45
CA ALA A 37 1.00 4.33 -10.37
C ALA A 37 -0.28 5.11 -10.74
N CYS A 38 -0.39 5.61 -11.97
CA CYS A 38 -1.60 6.26 -12.45
C CYS A 38 -2.80 5.30 -12.45
N ALA A 39 -2.62 4.05 -12.90
CA ALA A 39 -3.70 3.07 -12.86
C ALA A 39 -4.16 2.76 -11.43
N LEU A 40 -3.22 2.68 -10.48
CA LEU A 40 -3.53 2.44 -9.06
C LEU A 40 -4.38 3.55 -8.44
N PHE A 41 -4.26 4.79 -8.89
CA PHE A 41 -4.95 5.94 -8.29
C PHE A 41 -6.12 6.49 -9.12
N PHE A 42 -6.17 6.20 -10.42
CA PHE A 42 -7.11 6.84 -11.36
C PHE A 42 -7.92 5.86 -12.21
N VAL A 43 -7.67 4.56 -12.13
CA VAL A 43 -8.50 3.55 -12.80
C VAL A 43 -9.34 2.86 -11.75
N PRO A 44 -10.68 2.95 -11.82
CA PRO A 44 -11.52 2.34 -10.80
C PRO A 44 -11.38 0.82 -10.72
N LEU A 45 -11.59 0.27 -9.52
CA LEU A 45 -11.55 -1.17 -9.28
C LEU A 45 -12.46 -1.95 -10.23
N TRP A 46 -13.63 -1.42 -10.56
CA TRP A 46 -14.63 -2.05 -11.43
C TRP A 46 -14.28 -2.00 -12.93
N VAL A 47 -13.19 -1.35 -13.30
CA VAL A 47 -12.62 -1.47 -14.65
C VAL A 47 -11.83 -2.77 -14.71
N GLY A 48 -12.31 -3.71 -15.50
CA GLY A 48 -11.73 -5.03 -15.60
C GLY A 48 -12.49 -5.93 -16.57
N VAL A 49 -12.14 -7.21 -16.55
CA VAL A 49 -12.75 -8.23 -17.41
C VAL A 49 -13.15 -9.45 -16.59
N ASN A 50 -14.27 -10.07 -16.93
CA ASN A 50 -14.70 -11.33 -16.32
C ASN A 50 -14.28 -12.51 -17.20
N VAL A 51 -13.29 -13.29 -16.74
CA VAL A 51 -12.83 -14.52 -17.40
C VAL A 51 -12.70 -15.59 -16.31
N GLY A 52 -13.76 -16.37 -16.11
CA GLY A 52 -13.93 -17.29 -14.98
C GLY A 52 -14.26 -16.55 -13.68
N PHE A 53 -13.39 -15.63 -13.28
CA PHE A 53 -13.57 -14.68 -12.18
C PHE A 53 -13.19 -13.27 -12.65
N TYR A 54 -13.42 -12.28 -11.79
CA TYR A 54 -13.18 -10.88 -12.12
C TYR A 54 -11.68 -10.54 -12.08
N TRP A 55 -11.17 -9.97 -13.17
CA TRP A 55 -9.81 -9.46 -13.31
C TRP A 55 -9.81 -7.94 -13.37
N ALA A 56 -9.50 -7.29 -12.25
CA ALA A 56 -9.31 -5.84 -12.23
C ALA A 56 -8.16 -5.42 -13.16
N ALA A 57 -8.34 -4.30 -13.88
CA ALA A 57 -7.34 -3.78 -14.81
C ALA A 57 -5.99 -3.51 -14.12
N ILE A 58 -6.03 -3.01 -12.88
CA ILE A 58 -4.82 -2.79 -12.07
C ILE A 58 -4.09 -4.10 -11.74
N THR A 59 -4.80 -5.21 -11.51
CA THR A 59 -4.20 -6.52 -11.27
C THR A 59 -3.49 -7.03 -12.53
N LEU A 60 -4.17 -6.99 -13.67
CA LEU A 60 -3.61 -7.39 -14.96
C LEU A 60 -2.37 -6.55 -15.31
N LEU A 61 -2.46 -5.24 -15.09
CA LEU A 61 -1.35 -4.33 -15.30
C LEU A 61 -0.18 -4.65 -14.35
N THR A 62 -0.44 -4.96 -13.08
CA THR A 62 0.60 -5.33 -12.12
C THR A 62 1.31 -6.62 -12.53
N ALA A 63 0.57 -7.65 -12.96
CA ALA A 63 1.14 -8.87 -13.51
C ALA A 63 2.00 -8.60 -14.75
N LEU A 64 1.50 -7.78 -15.68
CA LEU A 64 2.25 -7.34 -16.85
C LEU A 64 3.54 -6.60 -16.46
N MET A 65 3.47 -5.68 -15.49
CA MET A 65 4.63 -4.93 -15.02
C MET A 65 5.72 -5.84 -14.46
N ILE A 66 5.33 -6.88 -13.71
CA ILE A 66 6.25 -7.90 -13.18
C ILE A 66 6.94 -8.63 -14.32
N ILE A 67 6.20 -9.09 -15.34
CA ILE A 67 6.77 -9.81 -16.50
C ILE A 67 7.74 -8.90 -17.30
N VAL A 68 7.29 -7.68 -17.59
CA VAL A 68 8.03 -6.68 -18.37
C VAL A 68 9.34 -6.30 -17.69
N ASN A 69 9.31 -6.08 -16.38
CA ASN A 69 10.45 -5.61 -15.59
C ASN A 69 11.12 -6.71 -14.77
N TRP A 70 10.83 -7.97 -15.09
CA TRP A 70 11.38 -9.11 -14.36
C TRP A 70 12.90 -9.04 -14.29
N SER A 71 13.43 -9.30 -13.11
CA SER A 71 14.86 -9.36 -12.84
C SER A 71 15.09 -10.28 -11.65
N VAL A 72 16.30 -10.83 -11.54
CA VAL A 72 16.65 -11.69 -10.43
C VAL A 72 16.79 -10.84 -9.17
N VAL A 73 15.82 -10.97 -8.25
CA VAL A 73 15.82 -10.34 -6.94
C VAL A 73 16.17 -11.40 -5.90
N PRO A 74 17.13 -11.14 -4.98
CA PRO A 74 17.51 -12.12 -3.97
C PRO A 74 16.36 -12.35 -2.99
N LEU A 75 16.15 -13.62 -2.63
CA LEU A 75 15.15 -14.05 -1.66
C LEU A 75 15.51 -13.57 -0.24
N ARG A 76 14.48 -13.22 0.53
CA ARG A 76 14.55 -12.77 1.92
C ARG A 76 13.63 -13.62 2.80
N ALA A 77 13.81 -13.55 4.11
CA ALA A 77 12.96 -14.26 5.07
C ALA A 77 11.45 -13.94 4.86
N ALA A 78 11.12 -12.70 4.55
CA ALA A 78 9.75 -12.30 4.20
C ALA A 78 9.20 -13.04 2.97
N ASP A 79 10.04 -13.30 1.95
CA ASP A 79 9.63 -14.04 0.76
C ASP A 79 9.29 -15.51 1.13
N ALA A 80 10.01 -16.11 2.09
CA ALA A 80 9.71 -17.45 2.57
C ALA A 80 8.34 -17.52 3.27
N TRP A 81 7.98 -16.51 4.06
CA TRP A 81 6.65 -16.42 4.68
C TRP A 81 5.53 -16.29 3.64
N VAL A 82 5.73 -15.47 2.60
CA VAL A 82 4.78 -15.32 1.50
C VAL A 82 4.65 -16.62 0.69
N VAL A 83 5.76 -17.32 0.41
CA VAL A 83 5.73 -18.62 -0.29
C VAL A 83 5.02 -19.68 0.55
N ALA A 84 5.31 -19.75 1.86
CA ALA A 84 4.60 -20.64 2.76
C ALA A 84 3.10 -20.35 2.79
N PHE A 85 2.71 -19.06 2.86
CA PHE A 85 1.32 -18.64 2.75
C PHE A 85 0.67 -19.15 1.45
N ILE A 86 1.30 -18.93 0.29
CA ILE A 86 0.81 -19.38 -1.02
C ILE A 86 0.58 -20.89 -1.03
N ILE A 87 1.56 -21.68 -0.58
CA ILE A 87 1.47 -23.14 -0.55
C ILE A 87 0.29 -23.57 0.33
N VAL A 88 0.16 -22.97 1.51
CA VAL A 88 -0.92 -23.32 2.44
C VAL A 88 -2.28 -22.95 1.85
N ILE A 89 -2.48 -21.73 1.33
CA ILE A 89 -3.81 -21.34 0.80
C ILE A 89 -4.21 -22.14 -0.44
N ILE A 90 -3.26 -22.50 -1.31
CA ILE A 90 -3.54 -23.38 -2.47
C ILE A 90 -3.91 -24.78 -1.97
N GLY A 91 -3.21 -25.30 -0.97
CA GLY A 91 -3.56 -26.56 -0.33
C GLY A 91 -4.97 -26.53 0.26
N LEU A 92 -5.30 -25.47 1.03
CA LEU A 92 -6.62 -25.31 1.65
C LEU A 92 -7.76 -25.20 0.63
N TYR A 93 -7.52 -24.52 -0.50
CA TYR A 93 -8.44 -24.52 -1.63
C TYR A 93 -8.60 -25.93 -2.23
N GLY A 94 -7.50 -26.66 -2.42
CA GLY A 94 -7.53 -28.05 -2.89
C GLY A 94 -8.29 -29.01 -1.96
N PHE A 95 -8.29 -28.74 -0.65
CA PHE A 95 -9.10 -29.45 0.34
C PHE A 95 -10.54 -28.94 0.48
N GLY A 96 -10.95 -27.92 -0.30
CA GLY A 96 -12.31 -27.36 -0.26
C GLY A 96 -12.63 -26.52 0.97
N THR A 97 -11.62 -26.11 1.74
CA THR A 97 -11.78 -25.33 2.99
C THR A 97 -11.64 -23.83 2.79
N VAL A 98 -11.13 -23.40 1.63
CA VAL A 98 -11.06 -22.00 1.21
C VAL A 98 -11.79 -21.89 -0.13
N ASP A 99 -12.64 -20.89 -0.28
CA ASP A 99 -13.39 -20.64 -1.51
C ASP A 99 -12.54 -19.94 -2.57
N LEU A 100 -12.93 -20.08 -3.85
CA LEU A 100 -12.21 -19.50 -4.97
C LEU A 100 -12.07 -17.96 -4.86
N PRO A 101 -13.12 -17.18 -4.52
CA PRO A 101 -12.98 -15.74 -4.29
C PRO A 101 -11.90 -15.36 -3.28
N SER A 102 -11.84 -16.06 -2.14
CA SER A 102 -10.80 -15.83 -1.13
C SER A 102 -9.40 -16.16 -1.67
N LEU A 103 -9.22 -17.30 -2.35
CA LEU A 103 -7.93 -17.65 -2.97
C LEU A 103 -7.50 -16.57 -3.99
N VAL A 104 -8.42 -16.16 -4.86
CA VAL A 104 -8.17 -15.15 -5.90
C VAL A 104 -7.81 -13.80 -5.26
N ALA A 105 -8.53 -13.36 -4.24
CA ALA A 105 -8.21 -12.11 -3.54
C ALA A 105 -6.80 -12.15 -2.91
N ALA A 106 -6.46 -13.24 -2.21
CA ALA A 106 -5.13 -13.40 -1.62
C ALA A 106 -4.00 -13.38 -2.67
N LEU A 107 -4.18 -14.09 -3.79
CA LEU A 107 -3.14 -14.14 -4.82
C LEU A 107 -3.04 -12.84 -5.62
N LEU A 108 -4.17 -12.30 -6.04
CA LEU A 108 -4.23 -11.18 -6.98
C LEU A 108 -4.09 -9.82 -6.30
N GLU A 109 -4.64 -9.65 -5.11
CA GLU A 109 -4.60 -8.35 -4.41
C GLU A 109 -3.45 -8.26 -3.42
N TRP A 110 -2.89 -9.38 -2.95
CA TRP A 110 -1.81 -9.38 -1.96
C TRP A 110 -0.47 -9.83 -2.55
N VAL A 111 -0.42 -11.06 -3.08
CA VAL A 111 0.84 -11.64 -3.56
C VAL A 111 1.37 -10.91 -4.80
N ILE A 112 0.53 -10.63 -5.79
CA ILE A 112 0.96 -9.95 -7.02
C ILE A 112 1.52 -8.54 -6.72
N PRO A 113 0.84 -7.65 -5.98
CA PRO A 113 1.39 -6.35 -5.64
C PRO A 113 2.65 -6.42 -4.78
N TYR A 114 2.71 -7.39 -3.84
CA TYR A 114 3.94 -7.68 -3.09
C TYR A 114 5.12 -7.97 -4.02
N LEU A 115 4.95 -8.89 -4.98
CA LEU A 115 5.99 -9.23 -5.95
C LEU A 115 6.39 -8.03 -6.81
N TRP A 116 5.43 -7.18 -7.18
CA TRP A 116 5.75 -5.95 -7.91
C TRP A 116 6.65 -5.01 -7.10
N GLY A 117 6.34 -4.80 -5.81
CA GLY A 117 7.21 -4.07 -4.89
C GLY A 117 8.60 -4.70 -4.74
N ARG A 118 8.69 -6.04 -4.86
CA ARG A 118 9.97 -6.75 -4.83
C ARG A 118 10.84 -6.48 -6.06
N VAL A 119 10.22 -6.33 -7.23
CA VAL A 119 10.91 -6.25 -8.53
C VAL A 119 11.21 -4.81 -8.96
N VAL A 120 10.35 -3.84 -8.63
CA VAL A 120 10.41 -2.48 -9.22
C VAL A 120 11.76 -1.78 -9.06
N LEU A 121 12.42 -1.91 -7.90
CA LEU A 121 13.70 -1.24 -7.63
C LEU A 121 14.89 -1.82 -8.39
N ALA A 122 14.72 -2.97 -9.05
CA ALA A 122 15.77 -3.53 -9.88
C ALA A 122 16.00 -2.74 -11.17
N ARG A 123 14.99 -1.99 -11.64
CA ARG A 123 15.07 -1.20 -12.89
C ARG A 123 14.68 0.27 -12.71
N VAL A 124 14.08 0.64 -11.57
CA VAL A 124 13.64 2.00 -11.30
C VAL A 124 14.29 2.51 -10.02
N ALA A 125 14.92 3.69 -10.09
CA ALA A 125 15.59 4.28 -8.94
C ALA A 125 14.61 4.58 -7.80
N PRO A 126 15.00 4.39 -6.52
CA PRO A 126 14.14 4.64 -5.37
C PRO A 126 13.59 6.08 -5.31
N GLU A 127 14.38 7.08 -5.73
CA GLU A 127 13.93 8.47 -5.82
C GLU A 127 12.81 8.69 -6.86
N TRP A 128 12.88 7.96 -7.97
CA TRP A 128 11.85 8.04 -9.01
C TRP A 128 10.56 7.44 -8.52
N VAL A 129 10.61 6.23 -7.94
CA VAL A 129 9.44 5.59 -7.31
C VAL A 129 8.79 6.51 -6.28
N THR A 130 9.60 7.08 -5.40
CA THR A 130 9.14 8.00 -4.35
C THR A 130 8.46 9.24 -4.93
N SER A 131 9.10 9.88 -5.92
CA SER A 131 8.57 11.11 -6.50
C SER A 131 7.31 10.84 -7.31
N THR A 132 7.24 9.73 -8.05
CA THR A 132 6.06 9.36 -8.84
C THR A 132 4.86 9.08 -7.93
N ILE A 133 5.00 8.28 -6.87
CA ILE A 133 3.91 8.04 -5.92
C ILE A 133 3.47 9.36 -5.28
N ALA A 134 4.42 10.21 -4.87
CA ALA A 134 4.11 11.51 -4.29
C ALA A 134 3.32 12.42 -5.26
N VAL A 135 3.74 12.53 -6.53
CA VAL A 135 3.01 13.34 -7.54
C VAL A 135 1.62 12.78 -7.77
N VAL A 136 1.50 11.48 -8.04
CA VAL A 136 0.22 10.84 -8.34
C VAL A 136 -0.76 11.00 -7.16
N ALA A 137 -0.29 10.80 -5.93
CA ALA A 137 -1.11 10.99 -4.74
C ALA A 137 -1.55 12.44 -4.53
N VAL A 138 -0.68 13.42 -4.79
CA VAL A 138 -1.05 14.84 -4.74
C VAL A 138 -2.11 15.16 -5.79
N VAL A 139 -1.98 14.64 -7.01
CA VAL A 139 -3.00 14.82 -8.07
C VAL A 139 -4.32 14.16 -7.67
N ALA A 140 -4.29 12.93 -7.13
CA ALA A 140 -5.48 12.25 -6.62
C ALA A 140 -6.15 13.03 -5.48
N ALA A 141 -5.36 13.62 -4.58
CA ALA A 141 -5.87 14.47 -3.51
C ALA A 141 -6.50 15.76 -4.05
N VAL A 142 -5.91 16.41 -5.07
CA VAL A 142 -6.54 17.56 -5.73
C VAL A 142 -7.87 17.18 -6.35
N LEU A 143 -7.94 16.05 -7.09
CA LEU A 143 -9.19 15.56 -7.66
C LEU A 143 -10.22 15.23 -6.57
N GLY A 144 -9.79 14.67 -5.44
CA GLY A 144 -10.67 14.41 -4.30
C GLY A 144 -11.22 15.67 -3.64
N ILE A 145 -10.42 16.74 -3.56
CA ILE A 145 -10.91 18.06 -3.09
C ILE A 145 -11.93 18.62 -4.08
N ILE A 146 -11.69 18.48 -5.39
CA ILE A 146 -12.64 18.90 -6.43
C ILE A 146 -13.94 18.10 -6.28
N GLU A 147 -13.87 16.78 -6.16
CA GLU A 147 -15.02 15.88 -5.93
C GLU A 147 -15.86 16.34 -4.74
N PHE A 148 -15.23 16.69 -3.63
CA PHE A 148 -15.93 17.22 -2.46
C PHE A 148 -16.68 18.52 -2.75
N VAL A 149 -15.99 19.49 -3.37
CA VAL A 149 -16.53 20.83 -3.63
C VAL A 149 -17.67 20.77 -4.66
N THR A 150 -17.58 19.91 -5.65
CA THR A 150 -18.59 19.78 -6.72
C THR A 150 -19.68 18.76 -6.40
N SER A 151 -19.49 17.93 -5.36
CA SER A 151 -20.29 16.73 -5.09
C SER A 151 -20.39 15.79 -6.30
N PHE A 152 -19.37 15.81 -7.17
CA PHE A 152 -19.35 15.06 -8.40
C PHE A 152 -18.04 14.27 -8.53
N ASN A 153 -18.18 12.96 -8.57
CA ASN A 153 -17.07 12.03 -8.81
C ASN A 153 -17.06 11.62 -10.30
N PRO A 154 -16.07 12.03 -11.11
CA PRO A 154 -16.04 11.68 -12.54
C PRO A 154 -15.75 10.20 -12.80
N PHE A 155 -15.18 9.47 -11.83
CA PHE A 155 -14.81 8.07 -12.02
C PHE A 155 -16.02 7.14 -12.12
N VAL A 156 -17.16 7.51 -11.52
CA VAL A 156 -18.41 6.74 -11.62
C VAL A 156 -19.00 6.74 -13.04
N LEU A 157 -18.57 7.69 -13.90
CA LEU A 157 -18.94 7.72 -15.31
C LEU A 157 -18.22 6.64 -16.14
N ILE A 158 -17.16 6.03 -15.59
CA ILE A 158 -16.47 4.94 -16.27
C ILE A 158 -17.34 3.68 -16.11
N PRO A 159 -17.84 3.10 -17.21
CA PRO A 159 -18.77 1.98 -17.13
C PRO A 159 -18.08 0.76 -16.50
N GLY A 160 -18.84 0.04 -15.68
CA GLY A 160 -18.51 -1.30 -15.19
C GLY A 160 -19.71 -2.22 -15.33
N SER A 161 -19.58 -3.47 -14.90
CA SER A 161 -20.67 -4.44 -14.96
C SER A 161 -20.61 -5.43 -13.81
N GLY A 162 -21.79 -5.82 -13.32
CA GLY A 162 -21.96 -6.84 -12.30
C GLY A 162 -21.62 -6.37 -10.89
N VAL A 163 -21.53 -7.34 -9.97
CA VAL A 163 -21.47 -7.10 -8.51
C VAL A 163 -20.37 -6.12 -8.10
N VAL A 164 -19.21 -6.12 -8.78
CA VAL A 164 -18.12 -5.19 -8.46
C VAL A 164 -18.51 -3.73 -8.73
N TYR A 165 -19.19 -3.45 -9.85
CA TYR A 165 -19.66 -2.11 -10.14
C TYR A 165 -20.79 -1.70 -9.18
N ASP A 166 -21.76 -2.58 -8.97
CA ASP A 166 -22.92 -2.30 -8.12
C ASP A 166 -22.54 -2.10 -6.65
N THR A 167 -21.44 -2.72 -6.20
CA THR A 167 -20.93 -2.59 -4.83
C THR A 167 -20.13 -1.31 -4.62
N TRP A 168 -19.29 -0.92 -5.58
CA TRP A 168 -18.27 0.12 -5.37
C TRP A 168 -18.50 1.43 -6.13
N SER A 169 -19.42 1.47 -7.09
CA SER A 169 -19.77 2.70 -7.81
C SER A 169 -20.71 3.65 -7.05
N PRO A 170 -21.64 3.18 -6.18
CA PRO A 170 -22.47 4.09 -5.40
C PRO A 170 -21.62 4.90 -4.42
N LEU A 171 -21.76 6.23 -4.45
CA LEU A 171 -20.99 7.12 -3.58
C LEU A 171 -21.52 7.08 -2.15
N GLN A 172 -20.60 7.20 -1.19
CA GLN A 172 -20.90 7.12 0.22
C GLN A 172 -21.09 8.50 0.83
N GLU A 173 -22.09 8.59 1.71
CA GLU A 173 -22.33 9.76 2.54
C GLU A 173 -22.04 9.47 4.01
N ARG A 174 -21.87 10.53 4.79
CA ARG A 174 -21.85 10.46 6.25
C ARG A 174 -22.44 11.74 6.81
N GLY A 175 -23.45 11.62 7.67
CA GLY A 175 -24.16 12.78 8.20
C GLY A 175 -24.74 13.67 7.10
N GLY A 176 -25.19 13.08 5.98
CA GLY A 176 -25.70 13.80 4.80
C GLY A 176 -24.64 14.53 3.97
N VAL A 177 -23.35 14.29 4.23
CA VAL A 177 -22.24 14.88 3.48
C VAL A 177 -21.54 13.80 2.65
N LEU A 178 -21.35 14.08 1.36
CA LEU A 178 -20.63 13.21 0.44
C LEU A 178 -19.17 13.04 0.89
N ARG A 179 -18.72 11.79 0.93
CA ARG A 179 -17.34 11.43 1.28
C ARG A 179 -16.53 11.33 0.01
N VAL A 180 -15.28 11.80 0.06
CA VAL A 180 -14.37 11.71 -1.09
C VAL A 180 -13.87 10.29 -1.26
N GLU A 181 -13.94 9.76 -2.48
CA GLU A 181 -13.53 8.38 -2.80
C GLU A 181 -12.58 8.26 -3.98
N GLY A 182 -12.59 9.23 -4.91
CA GLY A 182 -11.81 9.16 -6.14
C GLY A 182 -12.09 7.88 -6.93
N ALA A 183 -11.06 7.29 -7.52
CA ALA A 183 -11.18 6.02 -8.25
C ALA A 183 -11.25 4.78 -7.35
N PHE A 184 -11.04 4.93 -6.03
CA PHE A 184 -10.90 3.78 -5.13
C PHE A 184 -12.25 3.08 -4.85
N GLY A 185 -13.37 3.73 -5.20
CA GLY A 185 -14.74 3.24 -4.95
C GLY A 185 -15.10 3.13 -3.48
N HIS A 186 -14.26 3.67 -2.60
CA HIS A 186 -14.51 3.70 -1.18
C HIS A 186 -13.64 4.74 -0.48
N SER A 187 -14.29 5.62 0.26
CA SER A 187 -13.67 6.71 1.01
C SER A 187 -12.56 6.26 1.98
N ILE A 188 -12.77 5.13 2.68
CA ILE A 188 -11.74 4.59 3.59
C ILE A 188 -10.49 4.14 2.82
N ALA A 189 -10.66 3.53 1.64
CA ALA A 189 -9.54 3.03 0.84
C ALA A 189 -8.70 4.19 0.30
N LEU A 190 -9.33 5.23 -0.25
CA LEU A 190 -8.64 6.45 -0.66
C LEU A 190 -7.93 7.10 0.53
N GLY A 191 -8.62 7.25 1.67
CA GLY A 191 -8.06 7.88 2.87
C GLY A 191 -6.79 7.17 3.35
N ALA A 192 -6.81 5.83 3.39
CA ALA A 192 -5.65 5.02 3.76
C ALA A 192 -4.52 5.08 2.72
N ALA A 193 -4.84 5.07 1.43
CA ALA A 193 -3.85 5.21 0.36
C ALA A 193 -3.16 6.58 0.38
N LEU A 194 -3.91 7.65 0.60
CA LEU A 194 -3.40 9.01 0.76
C LEU A 194 -2.53 9.13 2.03
N ALA A 195 -2.97 8.54 3.15
CA ALA A 195 -2.19 8.47 4.37
C ALA A 195 -0.83 7.79 4.15
N MET A 196 -0.79 6.61 3.50
CA MET A 196 0.46 5.95 3.12
C MET A 196 1.34 6.83 2.22
N SER A 197 0.73 7.49 1.24
CA SER A 197 1.42 8.34 0.27
C SER A 197 2.13 9.53 0.91
N SER A 198 1.65 10.00 2.07
CA SER A 198 2.28 11.09 2.82
C SER A 198 3.74 10.79 3.18
N ALA A 199 4.09 9.52 3.48
CA ALA A 199 5.48 9.13 3.74
C ALA A 199 6.38 9.35 2.50
N PHE A 200 5.85 9.08 1.31
CA PHE A 200 6.57 9.29 0.05
C PHE A 200 6.74 10.78 -0.25
N ILE A 201 5.73 11.61 0.01
CA ILE A 201 5.83 13.08 -0.13
C ILE A 201 6.93 13.62 0.79
N VAL A 202 6.95 13.20 2.07
CA VAL A 202 7.98 13.59 3.03
C VAL A 202 9.37 13.07 2.63
N ALA A 203 9.46 11.95 1.94
CA ALA A 203 10.73 11.42 1.42
C ALA A 203 11.26 12.13 0.17
N THR A 204 10.44 12.92 -0.54
CA THR A 204 10.88 13.60 -1.77
C THR A 204 12.01 14.61 -1.51
N LYS A 205 12.82 14.86 -2.56
CA LYS A 205 13.86 15.91 -2.57
C LYS A 205 13.32 17.25 -3.11
N TRP A 206 12.00 17.47 -3.06
CA TRP A 206 11.37 18.70 -3.54
C TRP A 206 11.79 19.91 -2.71
N ARG A 207 11.64 21.10 -3.30
CA ARG A 207 11.77 22.37 -2.57
C ARG A 207 10.74 22.42 -1.43
N LEU A 208 11.04 23.21 -0.40
CA LEU A 208 10.26 23.27 0.83
C LEU A 208 8.77 23.54 0.59
N LEU A 209 8.44 24.56 -0.21
CA LEU A 209 7.06 24.97 -0.47
C LEU A 209 6.20 23.90 -1.17
N PRO A 210 6.58 23.35 -2.34
CA PRO A 210 5.77 22.30 -2.97
C PRO A 210 5.68 21.03 -2.12
N LYS A 211 6.68 20.75 -1.28
CA LYS A 211 6.65 19.63 -0.35
C LYS A 211 5.64 19.83 0.78
N ILE A 212 5.61 21.02 1.40
CA ILE A 212 4.59 21.37 2.39
C ILE A 212 3.20 21.36 1.74
N GLY A 213 3.07 22.00 0.57
CA GLY A 213 1.83 22.04 -0.19
C GLY A 213 1.29 20.65 -0.48
N GLY A 214 2.15 19.72 -0.95
CA GLY A 214 1.76 18.33 -1.18
C GLY A 214 1.26 17.62 0.08
N VAL A 215 1.92 17.80 1.23
CA VAL A 215 1.46 17.25 2.52
C VAL A 215 0.11 17.82 2.93
N VAL A 216 -0.07 19.14 2.81
CA VAL A 216 -1.32 19.82 3.18
C VAL A 216 -2.47 19.36 2.27
N ILE A 217 -2.25 19.31 0.96
CA ILE A 217 -3.26 18.87 -0.01
C ILE A 217 -3.70 17.44 0.29
N VAL A 218 -2.76 16.52 0.52
CA VAL A 218 -3.07 15.14 0.88
C VAL A 218 -3.80 15.07 2.21
N ALA A 219 -3.37 15.83 3.23
CA ALA A 219 -4.03 15.86 4.53
C ALA A 219 -5.48 16.34 4.44
N VAL A 220 -5.73 17.42 3.69
CA VAL A 220 -7.09 17.95 3.45
C VAL A 220 -7.95 16.89 2.77
N ALA A 221 -7.50 16.31 1.65
CA ALA A 221 -8.25 15.26 0.96
C ALA A 221 -8.53 14.05 1.86
N THR A 222 -7.55 13.61 2.68
CA THR A 222 -7.77 12.54 3.66
C THR A 222 -8.83 12.91 4.70
N VAL A 223 -8.87 14.14 5.20
CA VAL A 223 -9.92 14.60 6.12
C VAL A 223 -11.30 14.52 5.46
N LEU A 224 -11.41 14.94 4.19
CA LEU A 224 -12.66 14.95 3.41
C LEU A 224 -13.17 13.54 3.03
N THR A 225 -12.37 12.49 3.21
CA THR A 225 -12.87 11.11 3.17
C THR A 225 -13.78 10.76 4.36
N PHE A 226 -13.78 11.60 5.41
CA PHE A 226 -14.43 11.37 6.70
C PHE A 226 -14.15 9.97 7.29
N SER A 227 -12.97 9.42 7.01
CA SER A 227 -12.52 8.12 7.51
C SER A 227 -11.70 8.30 8.78
N ARG A 228 -12.22 7.88 9.94
CA ARG A 228 -11.46 7.88 11.21
C ARG A 228 -10.14 7.11 11.08
N ALA A 229 -10.18 5.95 10.41
CA ALA A 229 -8.99 5.13 10.18
C ALA A 229 -7.98 5.86 9.28
N GLY A 230 -8.45 6.49 8.18
CA GLY A 230 -7.58 7.26 7.29
C GLY A 230 -6.93 8.46 7.98
N GLN A 231 -7.68 9.18 8.81
CA GLN A 231 -7.17 10.31 9.59
C GLN A 231 -6.14 9.87 10.64
N LEU A 232 -6.41 8.79 11.38
CA LEU A 232 -5.49 8.23 12.37
C LEU A 232 -4.18 7.77 11.72
N THR A 233 -4.28 7.00 10.63
CA THR A 233 -3.09 6.49 9.93
C THR A 233 -2.31 7.61 9.23
N LEU A 234 -2.97 8.69 8.78
CA LEU A 234 -2.29 9.89 8.28
C LEU A 234 -1.44 10.54 9.37
N VAL A 235 -2.01 10.81 10.55
CA VAL A 235 -1.28 11.43 11.67
C VAL A 235 -0.07 10.57 12.04
N LEU A 236 -0.27 9.26 12.21
CA LEU A 236 0.82 8.34 12.53
C LEU A 236 1.90 8.35 11.44
N THR A 237 1.51 8.24 10.17
CA THR A 237 2.44 8.22 9.05
C THR A 237 3.23 9.54 8.93
N LEU A 238 2.58 10.69 9.11
CA LEU A 238 3.22 12.00 9.07
C LEU A 238 4.19 12.21 10.23
N VAL A 239 3.82 11.82 11.45
CA VAL A 239 4.71 11.87 12.62
C VAL A 239 5.93 10.99 12.37
N LEU A 240 5.72 9.72 12.04
CA LEU A 240 6.83 8.79 11.80
C LEU A 240 7.71 9.25 10.64
N SER A 241 7.14 9.68 9.51
CA SER A 241 7.91 10.13 8.35
C SER A 241 8.70 11.40 8.64
N THR A 242 8.12 12.39 9.32
CA THR A 242 8.77 13.67 9.63
C THR A 242 9.98 13.51 10.55
N PHE A 243 9.90 12.59 11.51
CA PHE A 243 10.97 12.37 12.49
C PHE A 243 11.96 11.27 12.09
N LEU A 244 11.49 10.22 11.41
CA LEU A 244 12.32 9.05 11.09
C LEU A 244 12.99 9.14 9.73
N ILE A 245 12.46 9.85 8.74
CA ILE A 245 13.14 9.99 7.44
C ILE A 245 14.38 10.87 7.59
N VAL A 246 15.51 10.35 7.08
CA VAL A 246 16.81 11.04 7.11
C VAL A 246 16.84 12.14 6.06
N GLY A 247 17.35 13.32 6.42
CA GLY A 247 17.48 14.46 5.49
C GLY A 247 16.28 15.41 5.47
N VAL A 248 15.28 15.19 6.32
CA VAL A 248 14.18 16.15 6.53
C VAL A 248 14.71 17.36 7.30
N SER A 249 14.56 18.56 6.73
CA SER A 249 15.06 19.81 7.33
C SER A 249 14.21 20.26 8.53
N THR A 250 14.83 20.91 9.52
CA THR A 250 14.11 21.47 10.68
C THR A 250 13.00 22.43 10.28
N ARG A 251 13.21 23.25 9.24
CA ARG A 251 12.19 24.16 8.70
C ARG A 251 10.96 23.41 8.21
N PHE A 252 11.14 22.28 7.52
CA PHE A 252 10.02 21.44 7.09
C PHE A 252 9.29 20.83 8.28
N ARG A 253 10.03 20.33 9.29
CA ARG A 253 9.42 19.76 10.51
C ARG A 253 8.54 20.78 11.22
N VAL A 254 9.05 21.99 11.45
CA VAL A 254 8.29 23.08 12.07
C VAL A 254 7.08 23.41 11.21
N ALA A 255 7.23 23.57 9.90
CA ALA A 255 6.11 23.89 9.02
C ALA A 255 5.02 22.82 9.03
N VAL A 256 5.37 21.53 9.01
CA VAL A 256 4.40 20.42 9.09
C VAL A 256 3.70 20.39 10.44
N VAL A 257 4.43 20.61 11.54
CA VAL A 257 3.83 20.68 12.89
C VAL A 257 2.88 21.87 12.99
N THR A 258 3.29 23.06 12.54
CA THR A 258 2.44 24.26 12.54
C THR A 258 1.21 24.07 11.67
N ALA A 259 1.37 23.55 10.45
CA ALA A 259 0.25 23.25 9.55
C ALA A 259 -0.66 22.18 10.14
N GLY A 260 -0.11 21.19 10.84
CA GLY A 260 -0.87 20.17 11.56
C GLY A 260 -1.72 20.77 12.67
N VAL A 261 -1.16 21.63 13.53
CA VAL A 261 -1.90 22.30 14.61
C VAL A 261 -3.03 23.17 14.05
N ILE A 262 -2.74 24.00 13.04
CA ILE A 262 -3.75 24.84 12.38
C ILE A 262 -4.82 23.97 11.73
N GLY A 263 -4.41 22.94 10.99
CA GLY A 263 -5.31 22.01 10.31
C GLY A 263 -6.21 21.26 11.29
N THR A 264 -5.69 20.80 12.43
CA THR A 264 -6.47 20.17 13.49
C THR A 264 -7.50 21.13 14.09
N ALA A 265 -7.11 22.38 14.37
CA ALA A 265 -8.03 23.39 14.90
C ALA A 265 -9.20 23.69 13.94
N ILE A 266 -8.95 23.65 12.63
CA ILE A 266 -9.99 23.85 11.60
C ILE A 266 -10.82 22.57 11.37
N ALA A 267 -10.18 21.41 11.33
CA ALA A 267 -10.82 20.16 10.94
C ALA A 267 -11.69 19.58 12.05
N ILE A 268 -11.31 19.70 13.32
CA ILE A 268 -12.06 19.11 14.44
C ILE A 268 -13.52 19.59 14.47
N PRO A 269 -13.85 20.89 14.40
CA PRO A 269 -15.25 21.34 14.39
C PRO A 269 -16.05 20.79 13.22
N ILE A 270 -15.44 20.71 12.03
CA ILE A 270 -16.10 20.18 10.82
C ILE A 270 -16.37 18.68 10.98
N ILE A 271 -15.35 17.93 11.38
CA ILE A 271 -15.44 16.51 11.69
C ILE A 271 -16.53 16.26 12.74
N ASP A 272 -16.50 16.98 13.86
CA ASP A 272 -17.45 16.83 14.96
C ASP A 272 -18.88 17.12 14.52
N SER A 273 -19.10 18.16 13.70
CA SER A 273 -20.43 18.44 13.14
C SER A 273 -20.97 17.31 12.25
N VAL A 274 -20.14 16.75 11.38
CA VAL A 274 -20.51 15.65 10.48
C VAL A 274 -20.72 14.34 11.24
N PHE A 275 -19.85 14.02 12.18
CA PHE A 275 -19.99 12.82 13.01
C PHE A 275 -21.13 12.95 14.03
N GLY A 276 -21.39 14.15 14.54
CA GLY A 276 -22.54 14.45 15.40
C GLY A 276 -23.86 14.35 14.66
N ALA A 277 -23.92 14.85 13.42
CA ALA A 277 -25.10 14.70 12.55
C ALA A 277 -25.35 13.23 12.15
N ALA A 278 -24.31 12.41 12.09
CA ALA A 278 -24.44 10.96 11.89
C ALA A 278 -25.04 10.23 13.11
N GLY A 279 -25.12 10.88 14.28
CA GLY A 279 -25.81 10.37 15.46
C GLY A 279 -25.36 8.95 15.88
N ASP A 280 -26.32 8.05 16.06
CA ASP A 280 -26.10 6.68 16.55
C ASP A 280 -25.29 5.78 15.57
N GLU A 281 -25.12 6.17 14.30
CA GLU A 281 -24.24 5.44 13.36
C GLU A 281 -22.78 5.43 13.85
N ALA A 282 -22.37 6.49 14.55
CA ALA A 282 -21.00 6.68 15.04
C ALA A 282 -20.67 5.85 16.30
N GLY A 283 -21.64 5.69 17.20
CA GLY A 283 -21.55 4.86 18.40
C GLY A 283 -21.76 3.38 18.08
N GLY A 284 -22.81 3.06 17.31
CA GLY A 284 -23.10 1.70 16.86
C GLY A 284 -21.96 1.07 16.07
N SER A 285 -21.19 1.83 15.28
CA SER A 285 -20.02 1.31 14.55
C SER A 285 -18.83 0.95 15.45
N ALA A 286 -18.69 1.58 16.63
CA ALA A 286 -17.64 1.25 17.59
C ALA A 286 -17.99 -0.03 18.38
N ASP A 287 -19.25 -0.13 18.82
CA ASP A 287 -19.76 -1.32 19.52
C ASP A 287 -19.75 -2.54 18.59
N TYR A 288 -20.21 -2.37 17.34
CA TYR A 288 -20.14 -3.39 16.29
C TYR A 288 -18.75 -4.00 16.10
N ARG A 289 -17.69 -3.18 16.17
CA ARG A 289 -16.30 -3.66 16.02
C ARG A 289 -15.80 -4.48 17.20
N THR A 290 -16.29 -4.18 18.40
CA THR A 290 -16.00 -4.97 19.60
C THR A 290 -16.78 -6.28 19.52
N ASP A 291 -18.04 -6.22 19.09
CA ASP A 291 -18.91 -7.38 18.93
C ASP A 291 -18.40 -8.36 17.85
N LEU A 292 -17.77 -7.85 16.78
CA LEU A 292 -17.11 -8.67 15.76
C LEU A 292 -16.05 -9.64 16.33
N LEU A 293 -15.48 -9.35 17.51
CA LEU A 293 -14.50 -10.25 18.14
C LEU A 293 -15.12 -11.58 18.58
N VAL A 294 -16.45 -11.66 18.73
CA VAL A 294 -17.14 -12.95 19.00
C VAL A 294 -16.90 -13.96 17.87
N LEU A 295 -16.70 -13.48 16.63
CA LEU A 295 -16.41 -14.33 15.47
C LEU A 295 -15.06 -15.05 15.58
N LEU A 296 -14.15 -14.56 16.44
CA LEU A 296 -12.88 -15.24 16.68
C LEU A 296 -13.07 -16.66 17.25
N GLN A 297 -14.20 -16.92 17.90
CA GLN A 297 -14.55 -18.25 18.40
C GLN A 297 -14.83 -19.26 17.27
N GLN A 298 -15.16 -18.77 16.07
CA GLN A 298 -15.39 -19.60 14.89
C GLN A 298 -14.12 -19.83 14.08
N VAL A 299 -13.03 -19.14 14.37
CA VAL A 299 -11.82 -19.21 13.54
C VAL A 299 -11.17 -20.58 13.69
N GLN A 300 -10.98 -21.26 12.56
CA GLN A 300 -10.25 -22.53 12.52
C GLN A 300 -8.75 -22.30 12.45
N LEU A 301 -7.98 -23.34 12.79
CA LEU A 301 -6.52 -23.29 12.62
C LEU A 301 -6.14 -23.15 11.13
N PHE A 302 -6.90 -23.82 10.27
CA PHE A 302 -6.72 -23.90 8.82
C PHE A 302 -8.07 -23.85 8.12
N GLY A 303 -8.23 -22.95 7.15
CA GLY A 303 -9.44 -22.84 6.33
C GLY A 303 -10.57 -22.03 6.98
N ASN A 304 -11.67 -21.91 6.25
CA ASN A 304 -12.90 -21.24 6.69
C ASN A 304 -13.76 -22.17 7.57
N PRO A 305 -14.41 -21.68 8.63
CA PRO A 305 -15.33 -22.46 9.46
C PRO A 305 -16.55 -23.06 8.75
N GLY A 306 -16.83 -22.70 7.50
CA GLY A 306 -18.03 -23.11 6.77
C GLY A 306 -19.16 -22.10 6.99
N ASP A 307 -20.41 -22.57 7.03
CA ASP A 307 -21.57 -21.69 7.24
C ASP A 307 -21.71 -21.29 8.71
N TRP A 308 -21.04 -20.19 9.08
CA TRP A 308 -21.18 -19.58 10.40
C TRP A 308 -22.34 -18.59 10.48
N HIS A 309 -22.98 -18.26 9.36
CA HIS A 309 -24.03 -17.24 9.30
C HIS A 309 -25.34 -17.70 9.95
N THR A 310 -25.49 -18.99 10.20
CA THR A 310 -26.68 -19.57 10.87
C THR A 310 -26.46 -19.82 12.36
N LEU A 311 -25.24 -19.60 12.87
CA LEU A 311 -24.87 -19.91 14.25
C LEU A 311 -25.25 -18.80 15.24
N VAL A 312 -25.44 -19.20 16.49
CA VAL A 312 -25.58 -18.32 17.65
C VAL A 312 -24.41 -18.61 18.59
N SER A 313 -23.70 -17.56 19.03
CA SER A 313 -22.63 -17.68 20.02
C SER A 313 -22.85 -16.71 21.16
N GLY A 314 -23.06 -17.24 22.37
CA GLY A 314 -23.55 -16.44 23.50
C GLY A 314 -24.89 -15.80 23.16
N ASP A 315 -24.99 -14.48 23.37
CA ASP A 315 -26.20 -13.70 23.08
C ASP A 315 -26.26 -13.19 21.62
N TYR A 316 -25.27 -13.54 20.77
CA TYR A 316 -25.16 -13.02 19.41
C TYR A 316 -25.58 -14.04 18.36
N TYR A 317 -26.51 -13.65 17.48
CA TYR A 317 -26.73 -14.33 16.21
C TYR A 317 -25.66 -13.90 15.19
N LEU A 318 -24.79 -14.82 14.79
CA LEU A 318 -23.60 -14.50 14.01
C LEU A 318 -23.93 -14.08 12.57
N GLY A 319 -25.06 -14.52 12.03
CA GLY A 319 -25.57 -14.06 10.72
C GLY A 319 -25.76 -12.55 10.62
N TYR A 320 -25.88 -11.85 11.76
CA TYR A 320 -25.89 -10.39 11.83
C TYR A 320 -24.63 -9.76 11.20
N PHE A 321 -23.46 -10.39 11.36
CA PHE A 321 -22.18 -9.88 10.84
C PHE A 321 -21.90 -10.30 9.38
N ALA A 322 -22.72 -11.17 8.80
CA ALA A 322 -22.49 -11.76 7.47
C ALA A 322 -22.36 -10.73 6.35
N ARG A 323 -23.00 -9.57 6.52
CA ARG A 323 -23.07 -8.51 5.50
C ARG A 323 -21.90 -7.54 5.54
N SER A 324 -21.16 -7.40 6.65
CA SER A 324 -20.10 -6.37 6.77
C SER A 324 -19.02 -6.70 7.82
N VAL A 325 -18.09 -7.60 7.52
CA VAL A 325 -16.90 -7.80 8.38
C VAL A 325 -15.83 -6.76 8.02
N ASP A 326 -15.94 -5.57 8.62
CA ASP A 326 -15.07 -4.42 8.35
C ASP A 326 -13.77 -4.43 9.16
N ASN A 327 -13.18 -5.60 9.39
CA ASN A 327 -11.92 -5.77 10.12
C ASN A 327 -11.02 -6.71 9.32
N ALA A 328 -9.91 -6.22 8.77
CA ALA A 328 -9.05 -7.01 7.89
C ALA A 328 -8.51 -8.26 8.58
N LEU A 329 -8.11 -8.14 9.84
CA LEU A 329 -7.54 -9.26 10.59
C LEU A 329 -8.60 -10.33 10.86
N VAL A 330 -9.79 -9.94 11.35
CA VAL A 330 -10.90 -10.88 11.60
C VAL A 330 -11.38 -11.52 10.28
N LEU A 331 -11.53 -10.73 9.22
CA LEU A 331 -11.93 -11.24 7.90
C LEU A 331 -10.91 -12.24 7.34
N THR A 332 -9.61 -11.95 7.49
CA THR A 332 -8.55 -12.86 7.05
C THR A 332 -8.55 -14.15 7.87
N LEU A 333 -8.72 -14.04 9.19
CA LEU A 333 -8.86 -15.19 10.08
C LEU A 333 -10.07 -16.07 9.70
N LEU A 334 -11.22 -15.48 9.43
CA LEU A 334 -12.41 -16.23 9.02
C LEU A 334 -12.27 -16.87 7.64
N ARG A 335 -11.54 -16.24 6.71
CA ARG A 335 -11.35 -16.77 5.36
C ARG A 335 -10.34 -17.91 5.30
N TYR A 336 -9.24 -17.81 6.05
CA TYR A 336 -8.10 -18.72 5.88
C TYR A 336 -7.69 -19.46 7.15
N GLY A 337 -8.17 -19.05 8.32
CA GLY A 337 -7.76 -19.57 9.62
C GLY A 337 -6.51 -18.91 10.19
N TYR A 338 -6.13 -19.32 11.39
CA TYR A 338 -4.99 -18.75 12.11
C TYR A 338 -3.66 -18.90 11.37
N VAL A 339 -3.35 -20.08 10.83
CA VAL A 339 -2.02 -20.34 10.26
C VAL A 339 -1.74 -19.49 9.03
N PRO A 340 -2.58 -19.46 7.98
CA PRO A 340 -2.31 -18.60 6.82
C PRO A 340 -2.28 -17.11 7.19
N THR A 341 -3.15 -16.69 8.11
CA THR A 341 -3.16 -15.30 8.60
C THR A 341 -1.83 -14.94 9.26
N LEU A 342 -1.29 -15.79 10.13
CA LEU A 342 -0.01 -15.55 10.77
C LEU A 342 1.14 -15.50 9.76
N LEU A 343 1.13 -16.37 8.74
CA LEU A 343 2.16 -16.39 7.69
C LEU A 343 2.17 -15.08 6.90
N ILE A 344 1.02 -14.59 6.45
CA ILE A 344 0.95 -13.36 5.67
C ILE A 344 1.24 -12.13 6.54
N MET A 345 0.79 -12.11 7.79
CA MET A 345 1.10 -11.06 8.75
C MET A 345 2.58 -11.04 9.14
N ALA A 346 3.28 -12.17 9.14
CA ALA A 346 4.72 -12.23 9.37
C ALA A 346 5.52 -11.45 8.30
N ALA A 347 5.09 -11.48 7.03
CA ALA A 347 5.71 -10.67 5.98
C ALA A 347 5.51 -9.17 6.22
N LEU A 348 4.33 -8.77 6.70
CA LEU A 348 4.03 -7.40 7.07
C LEU A 348 4.84 -6.94 8.29
N VAL A 349 4.96 -7.78 9.32
CA VAL A 349 5.81 -7.53 10.50
C VAL A 349 7.28 -7.39 10.09
N CYS A 350 7.76 -8.24 9.17
CA CYS A 350 9.10 -8.13 8.62
C CYS A 350 9.33 -6.74 8.00
N ALA A 351 8.42 -6.23 7.18
CA ALA A 351 8.49 -4.89 6.61
C ALA A 351 8.41 -3.78 7.68
N ALA A 352 7.57 -3.95 8.70
CA ALA A 352 7.43 -3.00 9.81
C ALA A 352 8.71 -2.85 10.63
N ILE A 353 9.38 -3.97 10.95
CA ILE A 353 10.65 -3.99 11.69
C ILE A 353 11.75 -3.21 10.95
N MET A 354 11.69 -3.11 9.62
CA MET A 354 12.68 -2.37 8.83
C MET A 354 12.69 -0.86 9.14
N THR A 355 11.58 -0.32 9.65
CA THR A 355 11.50 1.09 10.07
C THR A 355 12.36 1.39 11.30
N VAL A 356 12.62 0.37 12.14
CA VAL A 356 13.40 0.52 13.39
C VAL A 356 14.85 0.88 13.08
N ARG A 357 15.49 0.17 12.15
CA ARG A 357 16.92 0.39 11.83
C ARG A 357 17.08 1.54 10.82
N ARG A 358 17.97 2.48 11.13
CA ARG A 358 18.23 3.67 10.29
C ARG A 358 18.69 3.31 8.87
N SER A 359 19.42 2.21 8.69
CA SER A 359 19.91 1.76 7.38
C SER A 359 18.78 1.24 6.49
N THR A 360 17.81 0.50 7.05
CA THR A 360 16.76 -0.18 6.26
C THR A 360 15.48 0.62 6.12
N ARG A 361 15.39 1.75 6.83
CA ARG A 361 14.21 2.61 6.85
C ARG A 361 13.94 3.23 5.48
N SER A 362 12.69 3.13 5.04
CA SER A 362 12.21 3.67 3.77
C SER A 362 10.84 4.34 3.93
N PRO A 363 10.40 5.21 3.00
CA PRO A 363 9.03 5.69 3.00
C PRO A 363 8.00 4.55 2.95
N ALA A 364 8.31 3.47 2.23
CA ALA A 364 7.45 2.29 2.14
C ALA A 364 7.31 1.57 3.49
N SER A 365 8.41 1.38 4.24
CA SER A 365 8.34 0.74 5.56
C SER A 365 7.57 1.60 6.57
N ILE A 366 7.70 2.93 6.49
CA ILE A 366 6.95 3.87 7.32
C ILE A 366 5.46 3.86 6.95
N ALA A 367 5.13 3.82 5.65
CA ALA A 367 3.76 3.69 5.19
C ALA A 367 3.10 2.41 5.75
N VAL A 368 3.79 1.26 5.71
CA VAL A 368 3.30 0.00 6.30
C VAL A 368 3.06 0.13 7.81
N VAL A 369 4.03 0.68 8.57
CA VAL A 369 3.86 0.89 10.03
C VAL A 369 2.68 1.83 10.32
N GLY A 370 2.53 2.87 9.52
CA GLY A 370 1.44 3.84 9.65
C GLY A 370 0.05 3.22 9.49
N GLN A 371 -0.07 2.11 8.76
CA GLN A 371 -1.34 1.39 8.55
C GLN A 371 -1.63 0.32 9.60
N LEU A 372 -0.71 -0.02 10.51
CA LEU A 372 -0.96 -1.06 11.52
C LEU A 372 -2.27 -0.85 12.30
N PRO A 373 -2.64 0.37 12.73
CA PRO A 373 -3.91 0.59 13.41
C PRO A 373 -5.14 0.30 12.54
N SER A 374 -5.08 0.59 11.23
CA SER A 374 -6.24 0.39 10.34
C SER A 374 -6.51 -1.08 10.06
N LEU A 375 -5.49 -1.96 10.09
CA LEU A 375 -5.66 -3.40 9.85
C LEU A 375 -6.55 -4.09 10.89
N VAL A 376 -6.69 -3.50 12.07
CA VAL A 376 -7.52 -4.03 13.16
C VAL A 376 -8.95 -3.47 13.11
N VAL A 377 -9.23 -2.45 12.30
CA VAL A 377 -10.52 -1.73 12.31
C VAL A 377 -11.14 -1.48 10.94
N VAL A 378 -10.45 -1.86 9.86
CA VAL A 378 -10.89 -1.73 8.46
C VAL A 378 -10.44 -2.95 7.68
N ALA A 379 -11.28 -3.45 6.77
CA ALA A 379 -10.93 -4.48 5.81
C ALA A 379 -9.93 -4.00 4.73
N LEU A 380 -9.11 -4.91 4.21
CA LEU A 380 -8.27 -4.66 3.04
C LEU A 380 -9.14 -4.69 1.79
N ILE A 381 -9.72 -3.54 1.46
CA ILE A 381 -10.63 -3.39 0.32
C ILE A 381 -9.93 -2.73 -0.87
N THR A 382 -10.43 -3.04 -2.06
CA THR A 382 -10.10 -2.37 -3.33
C THR A 382 -8.59 -2.15 -3.54
N GLN A 383 -8.19 -1.01 -4.07
CA GLN A 383 -6.80 -0.66 -4.38
C GLN A 383 -5.96 -0.35 -3.13
N TYR A 384 -6.58 -0.12 -1.97
CA TYR A 384 -5.85 0.04 -0.70
C TYR A 384 -5.07 -1.24 -0.37
N SER A 385 -5.71 -2.40 -0.50
CA SER A 385 -5.09 -3.72 -0.36
C SER A 385 -3.83 -3.85 -1.22
N MET A 386 -3.96 -3.56 -2.51
CA MET A 386 -2.85 -3.65 -3.47
C MET A 386 -1.71 -2.70 -3.14
N PHE A 387 -2.03 -1.46 -2.76
CA PHE A 387 -1.00 -0.46 -2.46
C PHE A 387 -0.24 -0.80 -1.17
N LEU A 388 -0.93 -1.32 -0.15
CA LEU A 388 -0.28 -1.80 1.07
C LEU A 388 0.70 -2.91 0.77
N TRP A 389 0.28 -3.96 0.06
CA TRP A 389 1.14 -5.10 -0.25
C TRP A 389 2.29 -4.73 -1.17
N PHE A 390 2.08 -3.82 -2.11
CA PHE A 390 3.17 -3.20 -2.86
C PHE A 390 4.18 -2.50 -1.94
N CYS A 391 3.73 -1.73 -0.94
CA CYS A 391 4.61 -1.08 0.03
C CYS A 391 5.37 -2.10 0.90
N VAL A 392 4.75 -3.22 1.28
CA VAL A 392 5.43 -4.32 1.99
C VAL A 392 6.58 -4.87 1.16
N GLY A 393 6.32 -5.24 -0.10
CA GLY A 393 7.36 -5.73 -1.02
C GLY A 393 8.45 -4.70 -1.27
N LEU A 394 8.08 -3.43 -1.47
CA LEU A 394 8.99 -2.33 -1.70
C LEU A 394 9.92 -2.08 -0.51
N ALA A 395 9.39 -2.11 0.72
CA ALA A 395 10.15 -1.95 1.95
C ALA A 395 11.23 -3.03 2.09
N ILE A 396 10.88 -4.29 1.81
CA ILE A 396 11.80 -5.44 1.88
C ILE A 396 12.96 -5.30 0.89
N THR A 397 12.68 -4.80 -0.32
CA THR A 397 13.71 -4.56 -1.33
C THR A 397 14.65 -3.42 -0.95
N TRP A 398 14.10 -2.36 -0.36
CA TRP A 398 14.82 -1.13 -0.06
C TRP A 398 16.03 -1.36 0.88
N ALA A 399 15.91 -2.26 1.86
CA ALA A 399 17.04 -2.58 2.74
C ALA A 399 18.28 -3.10 2.01
N ARG A 400 18.10 -3.80 0.88
CA ARG A 400 19.23 -4.33 0.13
C ARG A 400 20.13 -3.21 -0.37
N ASP A 401 19.54 -2.18 -0.98
CA ASP A 401 20.31 -1.10 -1.57
C ASP A 401 21.06 -0.32 -0.48
N ALA A 402 20.48 -0.23 0.73
CA ALA A 402 21.18 0.33 1.88
C ALA A 402 22.35 -0.55 2.38
N ASP A 403 22.19 -1.87 2.46
CA ASP A 403 23.26 -2.80 2.85
C ASP A 403 24.44 -2.78 1.85
N VAL A 404 24.14 -2.72 0.55
CA VAL A 404 25.15 -2.63 -0.52
C VAL A 404 25.94 -1.33 -0.42
N ILE A 405 25.26 -0.19 -0.21
CA ILE A 405 25.91 1.11 -0.01
C ILE A 405 26.76 1.11 1.26
N GLY A 406 26.29 0.48 2.34
CA GLY A 406 27.01 0.35 3.60
C GLY A 406 28.35 -0.39 3.45
N ARG A 407 28.33 -1.58 2.82
CA ARG A 407 29.56 -2.37 2.57
C ARG A 407 30.56 -1.65 1.67
N GLY A 408 30.08 -0.95 0.64
CA GLY A 408 30.96 -0.19 -0.26
C GLY A 408 31.70 0.96 0.44
N ARG A 409 31.07 1.61 1.43
CA ARG A 409 31.74 2.63 2.26
C ARG A 409 32.76 2.04 3.22
N GLN A 410 32.47 0.87 3.78
CA GLN A 410 33.38 0.18 4.70
C GLN A 410 34.66 -0.27 3.98
N MET A 411 34.55 -0.91 2.81
CA MET A 411 35.71 -1.30 2.00
C MET A 411 36.56 -0.10 1.55
N ARG A 412 35.94 1.05 1.21
CA ARG A 412 36.68 2.29 0.93
C ARG A 412 37.36 2.89 2.17
N GLY A 413 36.77 2.70 3.35
CA GLY A 413 37.35 3.13 4.63
C GLY A 413 38.58 2.30 4.99
N GLU A 414 38.48 0.98 4.87
CA GLU A 414 39.56 0.00 5.08
C GLU A 414 40.70 0.22 4.08
N ALA A 415 40.41 0.34 2.78
CA ALA A 415 41.43 0.65 1.76
C ALA A 415 42.15 1.99 2.01
N ARG A 416 41.47 2.98 2.62
CA ARG A 416 42.08 4.26 2.98
C ARG A 416 42.89 4.19 4.28
N HIS A 417 42.51 3.29 5.20
CA HIS A 417 43.26 3.01 6.42
C HIS A 417 44.57 2.28 6.09
N ASP A 418 44.52 1.25 5.26
CA ASP A 418 45.68 0.48 4.81
C ASP A 418 46.66 1.33 3.98
N ALA A 419 46.16 2.29 3.20
CA ALA A 419 47.00 3.22 2.46
C ALA A 419 47.73 4.25 3.35
N LEU A 420 47.28 4.49 4.58
CA LEU A 420 47.85 5.46 5.51
C LEU A 420 48.78 4.84 6.58
N GLU A 421 48.69 3.53 6.81
CA GLU A 421 49.60 2.79 7.70
C GLU A 421 51.09 2.88 7.32
N PRO A 422 51.52 2.75 6.04
CA PRO A 422 52.94 2.84 5.71
C PRO A 422 53.52 4.25 5.87
N VAL A 423 52.68 5.30 5.85
CA VAL A 423 53.11 6.70 6.04
C VAL A 423 53.33 7.03 7.52
N ARG A 424 52.63 6.37 8.45
CA ARG A 424 52.81 6.57 9.89
C ARG A 424 54.02 5.83 10.46
N GLN A 425 54.35 4.65 9.94
CA GLN A 425 55.53 3.90 10.41
C GLN A 425 56.85 4.56 10.01
N ASN A 426 56.92 5.28 8.87
CA ASN A 426 58.13 5.98 8.44
C ASN A 426 58.39 7.33 9.11
N ARG A 427 57.51 7.83 9.99
CA ARG A 427 57.68 9.13 10.66
C ARG A 427 58.23 9.06 12.08
N VAL A 428 58.50 7.86 12.61
CA VAL A 428 58.94 7.66 14.02
C VAL A 428 60.46 7.43 14.15
N VAL A 429 61.21 7.26 13.06
CA VAL A 429 62.67 7.06 13.09
C VAL A 429 63.39 8.33 12.65
N GLY A 430 63.57 9.27 13.58
CA GLY A 430 64.27 10.53 13.30
C GLY A 430 64.52 11.35 14.55
N LYS A 431 65.10 10.75 15.60
CA LYS A 431 65.68 11.51 16.72
C LYS A 431 67.10 11.95 16.32
N PRO A 432 67.42 13.26 16.31
CA PRO A 432 68.79 13.71 16.12
C PRO A 432 69.63 13.42 17.39
N PRO A 433 70.94 13.15 17.26
CA PRO A 433 71.81 12.95 18.40
C PRO A 433 72.04 14.28 19.14
N ALA A 434 71.97 14.25 20.47
CA ALA A 434 72.29 15.39 21.32
C ALA A 434 73.80 15.70 21.25
N GLN A 435 74.14 16.97 21.04
CA GLN A 435 75.50 17.50 21.19
C GLN A 435 75.67 18.13 22.58
N SER A 436 76.82 17.81 23.18
CA SER A 436 77.49 18.34 24.39
C SER A 436 76.70 18.43 25.69
#